data_AF-A0A1X4NM20-F1
#
_entry.id   AF-A0A1X4NM20-F1
#
_cell.length_a   1.000
_cell.length_b   1.000
_cell.length_c   1.000
_cell.angle_alpha   90.00
_cell.angle_beta   90.00
_cell.angle_gamma   90.00
#
_symmetry.space_group_name_H-M   'P 1'
#
loop_
_entity.id
_entity.type
_entity.pdbx_description
1 polymer ?
#
loop_
_entity_poly.entity_id
_entity_poly.type
_entity_poly.pdbx_seq_one_letter_code
_entity_poly.pdbx_strand_id
1 'polypeptide(L)' 'MPMQNPVVLDPTLKLGPDPEEEMREQQAITLRELSSEAGEPFDGSLTRRQAERRIAYLQEYLK' A
#
# COMPACT_ATOMS: atom_id res chain seq x y z
N MET A 1 -36.62 4.27 -23.90
CA MET A 1 -35.32 4.86 -24.31
C MET A 1 -34.55 5.20 -23.04
N PRO A 2 -33.43 4.55 -22.74
CA PRO A 2 -32.70 4.72 -21.48
C PRO A 2 -31.91 6.03 -21.50
N MET A 3 -32.26 6.97 -20.61
CA MET A 3 -31.43 8.13 -20.32
C MET A 3 -30.28 7.65 -19.43
N GLN A 4 -29.17 7.33 -20.10
CA GLN A 4 -27.89 7.05 -19.47
C GLN A 4 -27.54 8.26 -18.60
N ASN A 5 -27.61 8.08 -17.28
CA ASN A 5 -27.09 9.02 -16.32
C ASN A 5 -25.55 8.96 -16.45
N PRO A 6 -24.86 9.97 -17.00
CA PRO A 6 -23.41 9.96 -16.92
C PRO A 6 -23.10 10.20 -15.44
N VAL A 7 -22.64 9.15 -14.76
CA VAL A 7 -21.90 9.32 -13.53
C VAL A 7 -20.65 10.10 -13.95
N VAL A 8 -20.75 11.42 -13.91
CA VAL A 8 -19.62 12.32 -13.89
C VAL A 8 -18.86 11.92 -12.64
N LEU A 9 -17.85 11.07 -12.83
CA LEU A 9 -16.87 10.75 -11.83
C LEU A 9 -16.14 12.05 -11.52
N ASP A 10 -16.62 12.73 -10.49
CA ASP A 10 -16.03 13.96 -9.97
C ASP A 10 -14.55 13.67 -9.69
N PRO A 11 -13.59 14.32 -10.40
CA PRO A 11 -12.17 14.08 -10.17
C PRO A 11 -11.70 14.60 -8.79
N THR A 12 -12.60 15.25 -8.03
CA THR A 12 -12.39 15.65 -6.64
C THR A 12 -12.78 14.58 -5.62
N LEU A 13 -13.35 13.45 -6.06
CA LEU A 13 -13.44 12.24 -5.25
C LEU A 13 -12.01 11.79 -4.95
N LYS A 14 -11.48 12.28 -3.83
CA LYS A 14 -10.19 11.91 -3.25
C LYS A 14 -10.24 10.40 -3.02
N LEU A 15 -9.83 9.65 -4.04
CA LEU A 15 -9.88 8.20 -4.16
C LEU A 15 -8.82 7.59 -3.22
N GLY A 16 -8.99 7.82 -1.92
CA GLY A 16 -7.97 7.51 -0.94
C GLY A 16 -6.62 8.18 -1.24
N PRO A 17 -5.62 7.90 -0.39
CA PRO A 17 -4.23 8.23 -0.68
C PRO A 17 -3.71 7.49 -1.93
N ASP A 18 -2.91 8.20 -2.73
CA ASP A 18 -2.41 7.74 -4.02
C ASP A 18 -1.72 6.37 -3.93
N PRO A 19 -2.04 5.41 -4.83
CA PRO A 19 -1.42 4.09 -4.84
C PRO A 19 0.07 4.11 -5.20
N GLU A 20 0.51 5.20 -5.81
CA GLU A 20 1.89 5.45 -6.25
C GLU A 20 2.66 6.33 -5.25
N GLU A 21 2.06 6.71 -4.10
CA GLU A 21 2.77 7.41 -3.03
C GLU A 21 3.98 6.59 -2.58
N GLU A 22 5.14 7.24 -2.46
CA GLU A 22 6.38 6.62 -2.00
C GLU A 22 6.18 5.99 -0.60
N MET A 23 6.91 4.90 -0.33
CA MET A 23 6.86 4.26 0.99
C MET A 23 7.24 5.25 2.09
N ARG A 24 6.41 5.32 3.12
CA ARG A 24 6.69 6.19 4.27
C ARG A 24 7.82 5.60 5.10
N GLU A 25 8.59 6.48 5.74
CA GLU A 25 9.71 6.09 6.59
C GLU A 25 9.31 5.07 7.68
N GLN A 26 8.17 5.30 8.36
CA GLN A 26 7.65 4.35 9.35
C GLN A 26 7.37 2.97 8.76
N GLN A 27 6.81 2.90 7.55
CA GLN A 27 6.59 1.63 6.87
C GLN A 27 7.92 0.97 6.49
N ALA A 28 8.92 1.74 6.05
CA ALA A 28 10.24 1.21 5.74
C ALA A 28 10.92 0.60 6.97
N ILE A 29 10.82 1.25 8.12
CA ILE A 29 11.34 0.74 9.41
C ILE A 29 10.64 -0.57 9.76
N THR A 30 9.31 -0.57 9.84
CA THR A 30 8.53 -1.77 10.19
C THR A 30 8.77 -2.91 9.21
N LEU A 31 8.80 -2.62 7.91
CA LEU A 31 9.06 -3.61 6.88
C LEU A 31 10.47 -4.21 7.02
N ARG A 32 11.48 -3.40 7.33
CA ARG A 32 12.86 -3.85 7.54
C ARG A 32 12.97 -4.78 8.75
N GLU A 33 12.33 -4.43 9.87
CA GLU A 33 12.33 -5.26 11.07
C GLU A 33 11.66 -6.62 10.80
N LEU A 34 10.47 -6.61 10.23
CA LEU A 34 9.73 -7.82 9.89
C LEU A 34 10.45 -8.69 8.84
N SER A 35 11.06 -8.07 7.83
CA SER A 35 11.83 -8.81 6.82
C SER A 35 13.06 -9.46 7.47
N SER A 36 13.75 -8.74 8.35
CA SER A 36 14.89 -9.29 9.09
C SER A 36 14.48 -10.44 10.01
N GLU A 37 13.33 -10.35 10.67
CA GLU A 37 12.82 -11.41 11.54
C GLU A 37 12.37 -12.64 10.74
N ALA A 38 11.77 -12.43 9.56
CA ALA A 38 11.39 -13.49 8.63
C ALA A 38 12.58 -14.08 7.85
N GLY A 39 13.77 -13.46 7.93
CA GLY A 39 14.94 -13.86 7.14
C GLY A 39 14.82 -13.52 5.64
N GLU A 40 13.95 -12.59 5.28
CA GLU A 40 13.67 -12.15 3.92
C GLU A 40 14.42 -10.84 3.58
N PRO A 41 14.71 -10.58 2.29
CA PRO A 41 15.31 -9.32 1.87
C PRO A 41 14.32 -8.15 2.01
N PHE A 42 14.83 -7.02 2.49
CA PHE A 42 14.10 -5.76 2.52
C PHE A 42 14.04 -5.11 1.13
N ASP A 43 12.84 -4.77 0.67
CA ASP A 43 12.62 -4.04 -0.59
C ASP A 43 12.22 -2.60 -0.32
N GLY A 44 13.16 -1.68 -0.58
CA GLY A 44 12.98 -0.24 -0.40
C GLY A 44 12.30 0.47 -1.58
N SER A 45 12.08 -0.22 -2.69
CA SER A 45 11.48 0.36 -3.90
C SER A 45 9.95 0.28 -3.90
N LEU A 46 9.37 -0.30 -2.84
CA LEU A 46 7.93 -0.46 -2.72
C LEU A 46 7.23 0.88 -2.56
N THR A 47 6.04 0.99 -3.13
CA THR A 47 5.14 2.11 -2.83
C THR A 47 4.50 1.92 -1.47
N ARG A 48 3.92 2.99 -0.91
CA ARG A 48 3.21 2.98 0.37
C ARG A 48 2.19 1.85 0.50
N ARG A 49 1.39 1.60 -0.55
CA ARG A 49 0.37 0.53 -0.54
C ARG A 49 0.99 -0.85 -0.68
N GLN A 50 2.10 -0.97 -1.40
CA GLN A 50 2.81 -2.24 -1.53
C GLN A 50 3.51 -2.60 -0.21
N ALA A 51 4.18 -1.64 0.42
CA ALA A 51 4.80 -1.78 1.73
C ALA A 51 3.77 -2.19 2.79
N GLU A 52 2.60 -1.54 2.83
CA GLU A 52 1.51 -1.89 3.75
C GLU A 52 1.05 -3.35 3.61
N ARG A 53 0.85 -3.82 2.38
CA ARG A 53 0.50 -5.23 2.13
C ARG A 53 1.61 -6.18 2.56
N ARG A 54 2.87 -5.83 2.28
CA ARG A 54 4.02 -6.67 2.62
C ARG A 54 4.21 -6.74 4.13
N ILE A 55 4.05 -5.62 4.84
CA ILE A 55 4.04 -5.57 6.31
C ILE A 55 2.95 -6.48 6.87
N ALA A 56 1.71 -6.34 6.41
CA ALA A 56 0.60 -7.17 6.90
C ALA A 56 0.84 -8.67 6.67
N TYR A 57 1.38 -9.03 5.50
CA TYR A 57 1.77 -10.40 5.19
C TYR A 57 2.85 -10.93 6.14
N LEU A 58 3.92 -10.16 6.36
CA LEU A 58 5.01 -10.60 7.25
C LEU A 58 4.56 -10.67 8.70
N GLN A 59 3.70 -9.76 9.16
CA GLN A 59 3.10 -9.83 10.50
C GLN A 59 2.26 -11.09 10.70
N GLU A 60 1.53 -11.53 9.67
CA GLU A 60 0.77 -12.77 9.72
C GLU A 60 1.68 -14.01 9.66
N TYR A 61 2.77 -13.95 8.88
CA TYR A 61 3.74 -15.04 8.75
C TYR A 61 4.55 -15.29 10.03
N LEU A 62 4.89 -14.23 10.77
CA LEU A 62 5.71 -14.28 11.98
C LEU A 62 4.92 -14.61 13.26
N LYS A 63 3.60 -14.77 13.14
CA LYS A 63 2.69 -15.06 14.24
C LYS A 63 2.72 -16.54 14.64
#